data_AF-Q49ME3-F1
#
_entry.id   AF-Q49ME3-F1
#
_cell.length_a   1.000
_cell.length_b   1.000
_cell.length_c   1.000
_cell.angle_alpha   90.00
_cell.angle_beta   90.00
_cell.angle_gamma   90.00
#
_symmetry.space_group_name_H-M   'P 1'
#
loop_
_entity.id
_entity.type
_entity.pdbx_description
1 polymer ?
#
loop_
_entity_poly.entity_id
_entity_poly.type
_entity_poly.pdbx_seq_one_letter_code
_entity_poly.pdbx_strand_id
1 'polypeptide(L)'
;GMQFDRGYLSSYFVTNAEKMLVEFENPYIFLTEKKINLVQSILPILENVARAGRPLLIIAEDVEGEALSTLVLNKLRGGLQVAAVKAPGFGDRRK
;
A
#
# COMPACT_ATOMS: atom_id res chain seq x y z
N GLY A 1 0.54 -10.06 17.15
CA GLY A 1 0.07 -9.72 15.79
C GLY A 1 0.70 -10.65 14.78
N MET A 2 0.36 -10.50 13.50
CA MET A 2 1.02 -11.20 12.37
C MET A 2 2.24 -10.39 11.91
N GLN A 3 3.34 -11.06 11.56
CA GLN A 3 4.57 -10.43 11.05
C GLN A 3 5.10 -11.23 9.85
N PHE A 4 5.63 -10.52 8.85
CA PHE A 4 6.31 -11.11 7.70
C PHE A 4 7.41 -10.18 7.18
N ASP A 5 8.43 -10.75 6.54
CA ASP A 5 9.67 -10.04 6.15
C ASP A 5 9.52 -9.30 4.81
N ARG A 6 8.59 -8.32 4.75
CA ARG A 6 8.42 -7.42 3.61
C ARG A 6 8.28 -5.98 4.10
N GLY A 7 9.20 -5.12 3.67
CA GLY A 7 9.16 -3.69 3.93
C GLY A 7 8.25 -2.92 2.96
N TYR A 8 8.11 -1.61 3.21
CA TYR A 8 7.42 -0.69 2.30
C TYR A 8 8.11 -0.63 0.93
N LEU A 9 7.30 -0.56 -0.13
CA LEU A 9 7.79 -0.47 -1.51
C LEU A 9 8.41 0.91 -1.84
N SER A 10 8.13 1.93 -1.03
CA SER A 10 8.72 3.26 -1.16
C SER A 10 8.93 3.90 0.20
N SER A 11 10.10 4.51 0.43
CA SER A 11 10.39 5.28 1.64
C SER A 11 9.49 6.50 1.79
N TYR A 12 8.89 6.98 0.70
CA TYR A 12 7.92 8.07 0.78
C TYR A 12 6.63 7.70 1.52
N PHE A 13 6.37 6.42 1.77
CA PHE A 13 5.25 5.99 2.61
C PHE A 13 5.48 6.20 4.11
N VAL A 14 6.71 6.44 4.56
CA VAL A 14 7.04 6.68 5.96
C VAL A 14 6.15 7.77 6.56
N THR A 15 5.53 7.46 7.70
CA THR A 15 4.72 8.39 8.50
C THR A 15 5.47 8.87 9.74
N ASN A 16 6.44 8.09 10.22
CA ASN A 16 7.34 8.44 11.30
C ASN A 16 8.78 8.52 10.80
N ALA A 17 9.24 9.74 10.49
CA ALA A 17 10.56 9.98 9.89
C ALA A 17 11.73 9.68 10.85
N GLU A 18 11.52 9.79 12.17
CA GLU A 18 12.57 9.50 13.15
C GLU A 18 12.88 8.01 13.23
N LYS A 19 11.82 7.19 13.24
CA LYS A 19 11.95 5.73 13.34
C LYS A 19 12.01 5.02 11.98
N MET A 20 11.80 5.77 10.89
CA MET A 20 11.65 5.23 9.53
C MET A 20 10.54 4.16 9.45
N LEU A 21 9.38 4.47 10.06
CA LEU A 21 8.24 3.55 10.14
C LEU A 21 7.01 4.05 9.37
N VAL A 22 6.20 3.10 8.95
CA VAL A 22 4.82 3.31 8.54
C VAL A 22 3.93 2.84 9.68
N GLU A 23 3.29 3.79 10.35
CA GLU A 23 2.35 3.54 11.45
C GLU A 23 0.97 4.03 11.00
N PHE A 24 -0.02 3.13 11.00
CA PHE A 24 -1.41 3.43 10.69
C PHE A 24 -2.33 2.97 11.82
N GLU A 25 -3.26 3.82 12.19
CA GLU A 25 -4.33 3.47 13.12
C GLU A 25 -5.59 3.06 12.35
N ASN A 26 -6.18 1.92 12.71
CA ASN A 26 -7.38 1.36 12.08
C ASN A 26 -7.36 1.42 10.53
N PRO A 27 -6.32 0.91 9.84
CA PRO A 27 -6.26 0.97 8.39
C PRO A 27 -7.26 0.00 7.74
N TYR A 28 -7.63 0.29 6.50
CA TYR A 28 -8.10 -0.74 5.58
C TYR A 28 -6.89 -1.54 5.07
N ILE A 29 -7.12 -2.83 4.80
CA ILE A 29 -6.11 -3.71 4.22
C ILE A 29 -6.68 -4.24 2.91
N PHE A 30 -6.04 -3.89 1.79
CA PHE A 30 -6.35 -4.43 0.47
C PHE A 30 -5.37 -5.56 0.15
N LEU A 31 -5.90 -6.76 -0.06
CA LEU A 31 -5.14 -7.97 -0.36
C LEU A 31 -5.39 -8.37 -1.81
N THR A 32 -4.33 -8.65 -2.56
CA THR A 32 -4.43 -9.20 -3.92
C THR A 32 -3.22 -10.07 -4.25
N GLU A 33 -3.44 -11.12 -5.02
CA GLU A 33 -2.36 -11.96 -5.57
C GLU A 33 -1.79 -11.39 -6.88
N LYS A 34 -2.33 -10.29 -7.40
CA LYS A 34 -1.94 -9.70 -8.69
C LYS A 34 -0.91 -8.60 -8.52
N LYS A 35 -0.10 -8.39 -9.57
CA LYS A 35 0.69 -7.16 -9.73
C LYS A 35 -0.20 -5.97 -10.04
N ILE A 36 0.15 -4.81 -9.48
CA ILE A 36 -0.53 -3.54 -9.69
C ILE A 36 0.43 -2.58 -10.39
N ASN A 37 0.23 -2.41 -11.70
CA ASN A 37 1.08 -1.55 -12.53
C ASN A 37 0.39 -0.23 -12.89
N LEU A 38 -0.95 -0.23 -12.89
CA LEU A 38 -1.81 0.90 -13.25
C LEU A 38 -2.80 1.18 -12.11
N VAL A 39 -2.96 2.45 -11.74
CA VAL A 39 -3.83 2.84 -10.63
C VAL A 39 -5.31 2.58 -10.92
N GLN A 40 -5.69 2.60 -12.20
CA GLN A 40 -7.06 2.37 -12.67
C GLN A 40 -7.57 0.99 -12.26
N SER A 41 -6.67 -0.01 -12.13
CA SER A 41 -7.01 -1.36 -11.68
C SER A 41 -7.55 -1.42 -10.24
N ILE A 42 -7.26 -0.40 -9.42
CA ILE A 42 -7.66 -0.32 -8.02
C ILE A 42 -8.43 0.97 -7.69
N LEU A 43 -8.76 1.78 -8.71
CA LEU A 43 -9.37 3.10 -8.51
C LEU A 43 -10.66 3.05 -7.67
N PRO A 44 -11.61 2.10 -7.88
CA PRO A 44 -12.82 2.03 -7.05
C PRO A 44 -12.52 1.80 -5.56
N ILE A 45 -11.43 1.09 -5.26
CA ILE A 45 -10.99 0.83 -3.88
C ILE A 45 -10.44 2.11 -3.28
N LEU A 46 -9.59 2.83 -4.01
CA LEU A 46 -9.03 4.10 -3.56
C LEU A 46 -10.11 5.15 -3.29
N GLU A 47 -11.14 5.23 -4.13
CA GLU A 47 -12.28 6.15 -3.93
C GLU A 47 -13.05 5.83 -2.64
N ASN A 48 -13.33 4.55 -2.39
CA ASN A 48 -14.04 4.12 -1.19
C ASN A 48 -13.23 4.40 0.08
N VAL A 49 -11.92 4.13 0.06
CA VAL A 49 -11.03 4.40 1.18
C VAL A 49 -10.90 5.91 1.42
N ALA A 50 -10.72 6.70 0.36
CA ALA A 50 -10.64 8.15 0.45
C ALA A 50 -11.92 8.75 1.06
N ARG A 51 -13.10 8.26 0.66
CA ARG A 51 -14.39 8.68 1.23
C ARG A 51 -14.51 8.32 2.72
N ALA A 52 -13.96 7.17 3.12
CA ALA A 52 -13.96 6.74 4.51
C ALA A 52 -12.95 7.49 5.39
N GLY A 53 -12.00 8.23 4.81
CA GLY A 53 -11.00 9.00 5.55
C GLY A 53 -10.04 8.15 6.38
N ARG A 54 -9.86 6.87 6.04
CA ARG A 54 -9.01 5.92 6.77
C ARG A 54 -7.76 5.56 5.97
N PRO A 55 -6.62 5.27 6.62
CA PRO A 55 -5.42 4.83 5.91
C PRO A 55 -5.62 3.50 5.18
N LEU A 56 -4.79 3.23 4.18
CA LEU A 56 -4.80 1.99 3.41
C LEU A 56 -3.42 1.32 3.39
N LEU A 57 -3.40 0.04 3.75
CA LEU A 57 -2.29 -0.86 3.50
C LEU A 57 -2.62 -1.75 2.30
N ILE A 58 -1.79 -1.72 1.26
CA ILE A 58 -1.88 -2.60 0.10
C ILE A 58 -0.88 -3.74 0.25
N ILE A 59 -1.35 -4.98 0.18
CA ILE A 59 -0.51 -6.18 0.12
C ILE A 59 -0.80 -6.87 -1.22
N ALA A 60 0.15 -6.80 -2.14
CA ALA A 60 0.02 -7.28 -3.51
C ALA A 60 1.20 -8.17 -3.91
N GLU A 61 1.12 -8.91 -5.02
CA GLU A 61 2.33 -9.57 -5.57
C GLU A 61 3.46 -8.54 -5.78
N ASP A 62 3.12 -7.42 -6.41
CA ASP A 62 3.97 -6.26 -6.56
C ASP A 62 3.12 -5.00 -6.80
N VAL A 63 3.67 -3.83 -6.48
CA VAL A 63 3.11 -2.53 -6.88
C VAL A 63 4.22 -1.72 -7.51
N GLU A 64 4.14 -1.50 -8.81
CA GLU A 64 5.25 -0.96 -9.60
C GLU A 64 4.77 0.09 -10.61
N GLY A 65 5.73 0.74 -11.28
CA GLY A 65 5.48 1.67 -12.38
C GLY A 65 4.61 2.88 -12.02
N GLU A 66 3.61 3.14 -12.86
CA GLU A 66 2.70 4.28 -12.74
C GLU A 66 1.88 4.19 -11.45
N ALA A 67 1.41 3.00 -11.08
CA ALA A 67 0.64 2.80 -9.86
C ALA A 67 1.41 3.24 -8.61
N LEU A 68 2.64 2.75 -8.43
CA LEU A 68 3.48 3.12 -7.29
C LEU A 68 3.74 4.63 -7.25
N SER A 69 4.10 5.21 -8.40
CA SER A 69 4.37 6.65 -8.53
C SER A 69 3.15 7.49 -8.15
N THR A 70 1.96 7.06 -8.60
CA THR A 70 0.70 7.75 -8.32
C THR A 70 0.34 7.71 -6.84
N LEU A 71 0.48 6.54 -6.21
CA LEU A 71 0.22 6.37 -4.77
C LEU A 71 1.17 7.24 -3.93
N VAL A 72 2.46 7.27 -4.28
CA VAL A 72 3.47 8.11 -3.62
C VAL A 72 3.13 9.58 -3.74
N LEU A 73 2.84 10.06 -4.96
CA LEU A 73 2.50 11.47 -5.19
C LEU A 73 1.21 11.87 -4.47
N ASN A 74 0.22 10.97 -4.42
CA ASN A 74 -1.03 11.24 -3.71
C ASN A 74 -0.81 11.39 -2.19
N LYS A 75 0.01 10.51 -1.59
CA LYS A 75 0.42 10.62 -0.18
C LYS A 75 1.16 11.92 0.11
N LEU A 76 2.13 12.28 -0.74
CA LEU A 76 2.92 13.52 -0.57
C LEU A 76 2.08 14.79 -0.68
N ARG A 77 0.98 14.75 -1.47
CA ARG A 77 0.01 15.85 -1.57
C ARG A 77 -0.97 15.90 -0.40
N GLY A 78 -0.86 14.98 0.58
CA GLY A 78 -1.75 14.92 1.73
C GLY A 78 -3.15 14.37 1.44
N GLY A 79 -3.32 13.70 0.29
CA GLY A 79 -4.62 13.13 -0.09
C GLY A 79 -4.94 11.86 0.69
N LEU A 80 -4.43 10.73 0.21
CA LEU A 80 -4.65 9.41 0.80
C LEU A 80 -3.45 8.97 1.62
N GLN A 81 -3.67 8.62 2.89
CA GLN A 81 -2.66 7.92 3.69
C GLN A 81 -2.58 6.47 3.20
N VAL A 82 -1.52 6.12 2.48
CA VAL A 82 -1.36 4.80 1.87
C VAL A 82 0.07 4.29 2.00
N ALA A 83 0.21 2.98 2.16
CA ALA A 83 1.47 2.27 1.98
C ALA A 83 1.23 0.95 1.22
N ALA A 84 2.24 0.50 0.50
CA ALA A 84 2.21 -0.77 -0.21
C ALA A 84 3.40 -1.64 0.17
N VAL A 85 3.15 -2.93 0.33
CA VAL A 85 4.15 -3.99 0.60
C VAL A 85 3.89 -5.17 -0.33
N LYS A 86 4.93 -5.96 -0.61
CA LYS A 86 4.75 -7.24 -1.31
C LYS A 86 4.08 -8.25 -0.39
N ALA A 87 3.27 -9.14 -0.96
CA ALA A 87 2.71 -10.28 -0.26
C ALA A 87 3.85 -11.21 0.22
N PRO A 88 3.70 -11.82 1.41
CA PRO A 88 4.64 -12.83 1.87
C PRO A 88 4.60 -14.08 0.98
N GLY A 89 5.71 -14.82 0.92
CA GLY A 89 5.80 -16.07 0.15
C GLY A 89 6.09 -15.92 -1.35
N PHE A 90 6.23 -17.06 -2.02
CA PHE A 90 6.50 -17.24 -3.45
C PHE A 90 5.73 -18.49 -3.96
N GLY A 91 5.25 -18.50 -5.20
CA GLY A 91 4.56 -19.65 -5.81
C GLY A 91 3.24 -20.00 -5.12
N ASP A 92 2.89 -21.29 -5.03
CA ASP A 92 1.63 -21.77 -4.41
C ASP A 92 1.49 -21.41 -2.93
N ARG A 93 2.59 -21.06 -2.24
CA ARG A 93 2.54 -20.54 -0.87
C ARG A 93 2.03 -19.09 -0.77
N ARG A 94 1.83 -18.40 -1.89
CA ARG A 94 1.29 -17.02 -1.93
C ARG A 94 -0.23 -16.99 -2.18
N LYS A 95 -0.83 -18.07 -2.68
CA LYS A 95 -2.27 -18.17 -2.96
C LYS A 95 -3.08 -18.50 -1.72
#